data_AF-A0A9D9WPN7-F1
#
_entry.id   AF-A0A9D9WPN7-F1
#
_cell.length_a   1.000
_cell.length_b   1.000
_cell.length_c   1.000
_cell.angle_alpha   90.00
_cell.angle_beta   90.00
_cell.angle_gamma   90.00
#
_symmetry.space_group_name_H-M   'P 1'
#
loop_
_entity.id
_entity.type
_entity.pdbx_description
1 polymer ?
#
loop_
_entity_poly.entity_id
_entity_poly.type
_entity_poly.pdbx_seq_one_letter_code
_entity_poly.pdbx_strand_id
1 'polypeptide(L)'
;SIMIESTVEDIKREVLDIAINAYEEGARNFKVEVSRRNKKFEIGSMDFARELGGHILVNSSFENVKMKNPDILINIDIREKTYIFTEKIRTYGGLPLGSAGKGMSLISGGIDSPVASFMMAKRGMKVNYVTFHSFPFTSKQALEKIKELVEILSVYNDKSRLYSINILKIQQVINEKTNKELATILTRRVMMRLAERLAIENDHMALVTGESLGQVASQTLGGLTCTNASVETLPVFRPLIGMDKLEIMDIAREIGTYEKSIEPHEDTCVIFAPKNPVTNPKIEYVLREESKIENYDELLEEIYNDKEYFNIG
;
A
#
# COMPACT_ATOMS: atom_id res chain seq x y z
N SER A 1 -12.63 -23.53 -6.34
CA SER A 1 -11.95 -24.83 -6.21
C SER A 1 -12.89 -25.78 -5.47
N ILE A 2 -12.76 -27.09 -5.72
CA ILE A 2 -13.47 -28.12 -4.96
C ILE A 2 -12.48 -28.92 -4.12
N MET A 3 -12.94 -29.45 -2.99
CA MET A 3 -12.16 -30.27 -2.08
C MET A 3 -12.84 -31.64 -1.96
N ILE A 4 -12.09 -32.71 -2.22
CA ILE A 4 -12.59 -34.08 -2.21
C ILE A 4 -11.63 -35.03 -1.48
N GLU A 5 -12.10 -36.24 -1.22
CA GLU A 5 -11.26 -37.34 -0.75
C GLU A 5 -10.25 -37.76 -1.84
N SER A 6 -9.08 -38.20 -1.41
CA SER A 6 -7.94 -38.47 -2.30
C SER A 6 -7.98 -39.88 -2.90
N THR A 7 -9.15 -40.34 -3.35
CA THR A 7 -9.30 -41.63 -4.04
C THR A 7 -9.20 -41.43 -5.55
N VAL A 8 -8.76 -42.46 -6.28
CA VAL A 8 -8.63 -42.38 -7.74
C VAL A 8 -10.00 -42.20 -8.39
N GLU A 9 -11.02 -42.88 -7.86
CA GLU A 9 -12.40 -42.85 -8.33
C GLU A 9 -13.03 -41.47 -8.14
N ASP A 10 -12.90 -40.86 -6.96
CA ASP A 10 -13.46 -39.53 -6.71
C ASP A 10 -12.77 -38.49 -7.59
N ILE A 11 -11.44 -38.54 -7.74
CA ILE A 11 -10.71 -37.61 -8.59
C ILE A 11 -11.15 -37.76 -10.06
N LYS A 12 -11.28 -38.99 -10.56
CA LYS A 12 -11.74 -39.25 -11.94
C LYS A 12 -13.12 -38.68 -12.20
N ARG A 13 -14.07 -38.95 -11.30
CA ARG A 13 -15.45 -38.44 -11.40
C ARG A 13 -15.48 -36.91 -11.49
N GLU A 14 -14.88 -36.24 -10.51
CA GLU A 14 -14.94 -34.77 -10.44
C GLU A 14 -14.18 -34.09 -11.58
N VAL A 15 -13.04 -34.65 -12.01
CA VAL A 15 -12.28 -34.13 -13.15
C VAL A 15 -13.09 -34.24 -14.43
N LEU A 16 -13.83 -35.34 -14.62
CA LEU A 16 -14.71 -35.52 -15.76
C LEU A 16 -15.88 -34.53 -15.74
N ASP A 17 -16.53 -34.37 -14.60
CA ASP A 17 -17.66 -33.43 -14.45
C ASP A 17 -17.23 -31.98 -14.76
N ILE A 18 -16.06 -31.56 -14.26
CA ILE A 18 -15.47 -30.25 -14.58
C ILE A 18 -15.21 -30.12 -16.09
N ALA A 19 -14.69 -31.16 -16.73
CA ALA A 19 -14.42 -31.15 -18.16
C ALA A 19 -15.72 -31.03 -18.97
N ILE A 20 -16.75 -31.81 -18.64
CA ILE A 20 -18.04 -31.76 -19.34
C ILE A 20 -18.65 -30.36 -19.25
N ASN A 21 -18.71 -29.78 -18.05
CA ASN A 21 -19.23 -28.42 -17.86
C ASN A 21 -18.44 -27.39 -18.68
N ALA A 22 -17.11 -27.48 -18.68
CA ALA A 22 -16.28 -26.56 -19.47
C ALA A 22 -16.50 -26.70 -20.98
N TYR A 23 -16.76 -27.92 -21.46
CA TYR A 23 -17.07 -28.17 -22.86
C TYR A 23 -18.42 -27.52 -23.24
N GLU A 24 -19.43 -27.66 -22.38
CA GLU A 24 -20.74 -27.01 -22.53
C GLU A 24 -20.63 -25.48 -22.54
N GLU A 25 -19.72 -24.93 -21.74
CA GLU A 25 -19.38 -23.50 -21.72
C GLU A 25 -18.53 -23.03 -22.93
N GLY A 26 -18.13 -23.94 -23.80
CA GLY A 26 -17.49 -23.62 -25.09
C GLY A 26 -16.02 -24.01 -25.22
N ALA A 27 -15.39 -24.62 -24.20
CA ALA A 27 -14.03 -25.14 -24.32
C ALA A 27 -13.97 -26.29 -25.34
N ARG A 28 -12.90 -26.36 -26.13
CA ARG A 28 -12.70 -27.39 -27.16
C ARG A 28 -11.42 -28.18 -26.99
N ASN A 29 -10.49 -27.69 -26.18
CA ASN A 29 -9.29 -28.43 -25.78
C ASN A 29 -8.98 -28.19 -24.30
N PHE A 30 -8.27 -29.14 -23.69
CA PHE A 30 -7.96 -29.08 -22.26
C PHE A 30 -6.53 -29.51 -21.94
N LYS A 31 -6.11 -29.27 -20.70
CA LYS A 31 -4.90 -29.82 -20.08
C LYS A 31 -5.18 -30.20 -18.64
N VAL A 32 -4.60 -31.30 -18.18
CA VAL A 32 -4.59 -31.70 -16.77
C VAL A 32 -3.19 -31.52 -16.20
N GLU A 33 -3.08 -30.85 -15.05
CA GLU A 33 -1.85 -30.74 -14.27
C GLU A 33 -2.04 -31.32 -12.87
N VAL A 34 -1.21 -32.30 -12.50
CA VAL A 34 -1.25 -32.93 -11.17
C VAL A 34 -0.01 -32.52 -10.36
N SER A 35 -0.25 -31.98 -9.17
CA SER A 35 0.75 -31.76 -8.13
C SER A 35 0.53 -32.78 -7.01
N ARG A 36 1.54 -33.61 -6.72
CA ARG A 36 1.48 -34.63 -5.65
C ARG A 36 2.36 -34.23 -4.48
N ARG A 37 1.77 -33.54 -3.49
CA ARG A 37 2.45 -33.22 -2.21
C ARG A 37 2.44 -34.42 -1.27
N ASN A 38 1.32 -35.15 -1.20
CA ASN A 38 1.24 -36.38 -0.44
C ASN A 38 1.89 -37.55 -1.19
N LYS A 39 3.06 -37.99 -0.72
CA LYS A 39 3.81 -39.09 -1.36
C LYS A 39 3.26 -40.48 -1.08
N LYS A 40 2.27 -40.63 -0.20
CA LYS A 40 1.56 -41.90 0.04
C LYS A 40 0.60 -42.26 -1.09
N PHE A 41 0.17 -41.28 -1.89
CA PHE A 41 -0.63 -41.54 -3.09
C PHE A 41 0.27 -42.21 -4.13
N GLU A 42 -0.03 -43.45 -4.52
CA GLU A 42 0.93 -44.31 -5.24
C GLU A 42 1.25 -43.84 -6.66
N ILE A 43 0.27 -43.26 -7.37
CA ILE A 43 0.41 -42.89 -8.78
C ILE A 43 1.26 -41.61 -8.91
N GLY A 44 2.25 -41.64 -9.80
CA GLY A 44 3.08 -40.49 -10.13
C GLY A 44 2.28 -39.36 -10.78
N SER A 45 2.64 -38.09 -10.52
CA SER A 45 1.93 -36.92 -11.05
C SER A 45 1.78 -36.94 -12.58
N MET A 46 2.85 -37.26 -13.31
CA MET A 46 2.80 -37.32 -14.78
C MET A 46 1.94 -38.47 -15.28
N ASP A 47 2.00 -39.63 -14.63
CA ASP A 47 1.24 -40.80 -15.03
C ASP A 47 -0.25 -40.59 -14.75
N PHE A 48 -0.58 -40.01 -13.60
CA PHE A 48 -1.97 -39.71 -13.26
C PHE A 48 -2.55 -38.59 -14.13
N ALA A 49 -1.77 -37.56 -14.49
CA ALA A 49 -2.22 -36.56 -15.45
C ALA A 49 -2.53 -37.17 -16.83
N ARG A 50 -1.71 -38.12 -17.29
CA ARG A 50 -1.98 -38.87 -18.54
C ARG A 50 -3.22 -39.74 -18.42
N GLU A 51 -3.37 -40.46 -17.31
CA GLU A 51 -4.53 -41.30 -17.03
C GLU A 51 -5.83 -40.50 -17.01
N LEU A 52 -5.85 -39.37 -16.31
CA LEU A 52 -7.00 -38.46 -16.24
C LEU A 52 -7.30 -37.81 -17.59
N GLY A 53 -6.26 -37.43 -18.34
CA GLY A 53 -6.44 -36.95 -19.71
C GLY A 53 -7.10 -37.99 -20.62
N GLY A 54 -6.64 -39.24 -20.55
CA GLY A 54 -7.29 -40.36 -21.25
C GLY A 54 -8.73 -40.58 -20.78
N HIS A 55 -8.98 -40.49 -19.48
CA HIS A 55 -10.31 -40.62 -18.91
C HIS A 55 -11.29 -39.56 -19.45
N ILE A 56 -10.87 -38.30 -19.52
CA ILE A 56 -11.66 -37.22 -20.12
C ILE A 56 -11.93 -37.49 -21.60
N LEU A 57 -10.89 -37.82 -22.39
CA LEU A 57 -11.04 -38.06 -23.84
C LEU A 57 -12.03 -39.20 -24.15
N VAL A 58 -12.08 -40.24 -23.31
CA VAL A 58 -12.97 -41.39 -23.52
C VAL A 58 -14.42 -41.09 -23.12
N ASN A 59 -14.63 -40.23 -22.12
CA ASN A 59 -15.94 -40.05 -21.47
C ASN A 59 -16.55 -38.65 -21.68
N SER A 60 -15.99 -37.82 -22.56
CA SER A 60 -16.51 -36.49 -22.88
C SER A 60 -16.40 -36.20 -24.38
N SER A 61 -16.93 -35.05 -24.80
CA SER A 61 -16.89 -34.59 -26.19
C SER A 61 -15.56 -33.93 -26.59
N PHE A 62 -14.56 -33.87 -25.70
CA PHE A 62 -13.25 -33.34 -26.05
C PHE A 62 -12.51 -34.27 -27.03
N GLU A 63 -12.02 -33.72 -28.13
CA GLU A 63 -11.28 -34.48 -29.15
C GLU A 63 -9.77 -34.44 -28.96
N ASN A 64 -9.23 -33.42 -28.26
CA ASN A 64 -7.80 -33.24 -28.12
C ASN A 64 -7.36 -32.59 -26.80
N VAL A 65 -6.12 -32.91 -26.41
CA VAL A 65 -5.38 -32.30 -25.28
C VAL A 65 -4.40 -31.27 -25.84
N LYS A 66 -4.31 -30.09 -25.23
CA LYS A 66 -3.41 -29.01 -25.65
C LYS A 66 -2.47 -28.58 -24.53
N MET A 67 -1.17 -28.79 -24.71
CA MET A 67 -0.19 -28.56 -23.64
C MET A 67 0.14 -27.08 -23.37
N LYS A 68 -0.07 -26.22 -24.36
CA LYS A 68 0.21 -24.77 -24.31
C LYS A 68 -1.05 -24.00 -24.62
N ASN A 69 -1.41 -23.03 -23.78
CA ASN A 69 -2.61 -22.21 -23.91
C ASN A 69 -3.88 -23.06 -24.17
N PRO A 70 -4.21 -24.02 -23.28
CA PRO A 70 -5.45 -24.76 -23.37
C PRO A 70 -6.65 -23.84 -23.11
N ASP A 71 -7.82 -24.19 -23.64
CA ASP A 71 -9.05 -23.46 -23.31
C ASP A 71 -9.40 -23.64 -21.82
N ILE A 72 -9.14 -24.84 -21.28
CA ILE A 72 -9.24 -25.12 -19.84
C ILE A 72 -8.01 -25.88 -19.30
N LEU A 73 -7.49 -25.40 -18.17
CA LEU A 73 -6.45 -26.06 -17.39
C LEU A 73 -7.03 -26.59 -16.08
N ILE A 74 -7.17 -27.91 -15.96
CA ILE A 74 -7.64 -28.56 -14.73
C ILE A 74 -6.42 -28.87 -13.85
N ASN A 75 -6.28 -28.15 -12.73
CA ASN A 75 -5.22 -28.35 -11.76
C ASN A 75 -5.71 -29.25 -10.63
N ILE A 76 -4.89 -30.22 -10.24
CA ILE A 76 -5.19 -31.19 -9.20
C ILE A 76 -4.03 -31.18 -8.20
N ASP A 77 -4.28 -30.71 -6.97
CA ASP A 77 -3.28 -30.70 -5.89
C ASP A 77 -3.63 -31.77 -4.84
N ILE A 78 -2.90 -32.89 -4.88
CA ILE A 78 -3.11 -34.06 -4.02
C ILE A 78 -2.31 -33.89 -2.72
N ARG A 79 -3.04 -33.73 -1.62
CA ARG A 79 -2.52 -33.62 -0.24
C ARG A 79 -3.14 -34.71 0.63
N GLU A 80 -3.54 -34.40 1.86
CA GLU A 80 -4.42 -35.26 2.65
C GLU A 80 -5.79 -35.37 1.96
N LYS A 81 -6.36 -34.21 1.61
CA LYS A 81 -7.47 -34.08 0.66
C LYS A 81 -6.97 -33.60 -0.69
N THR A 82 -7.76 -33.83 -1.73
CA THR A 82 -7.45 -33.39 -3.08
C THR A 82 -8.22 -32.13 -3.43
N TYR A 83 -7.52 -31.15 -3.99
CA TYR A 83 -8.10 -29.89 -4.44
C TYR A 83 -8.08 -29.84 -5.96
N ILE A 84 -9.23 -29.58 -6.58
CA ILE A 84 -9.33 -29.43 -8.02
C ILE A 84 -9.79 -28.00 -8.34
N PHE A 85 -9.11 -27.35 -9.28
CA PHE A 85 -9.39 -25.98 -9.66
C PHE A 85 -8.92 -25.65 -11.08
N THR A 86 -9.62 -24.72 -11.71
CA THR A 86 -9.40 -24.34 -13.11
C THR A 86 -8.71 -22.98 -13.26
N GLU A 87 -8.88 -22.12 -12.26
CA GLU A 87 -8.35 -20.76 -12.27
C GLU A 87 -7.31 -20.53 -11.18
N LYS A 88 -6.30 -19.73 -11.52
CA LYS A 88 -5.30 -19.20 -10.58
C LYS A 88 -5.35 -17.68 -10.66
N ILE A 89 -6.06 -17.05 -9.71
CA ILE A 89 -6.15 -15.59 -9.64
C ILE A 89 -4.89 -15.06 -8.95
N ARG A 90 -4.01 -14.43 -9.72
CA ARG A 90 -2.83 -13.76 -9.19
C ARG A 90 -3.23 -12.38 -8.68
N THR A 91 -3.11 -12.18 -7.38
CA THR A 91 -3.29 -10.87 -6.74
C THR A 91 -1.93 -10.22 -6.48
N TYR A 92 -1.87 -9.27 -5.55
CA TYR A 92 -0.67 -8.50 -5.24
C TYR A 92 0.51 -9.32 -4.68
N GLY A 93 0.26 -10.53 -4.16
CA GLY A 93 1.27 -11.28 -3.43
C GLY A 93 1.76 -10.52 -2.20
N GLY A 94 3.07 -10.53 -1.93
CA GLY A 94 3.65 -9.80 -0.80
C GLY A 94 3.91 -10.66 0.43
N LEU A 95 3.94 -10.02 1.60
CA LEU A 95 4.16 -10.67 2.89
C LEU A 95 2.91 -10.52 3.79
N PRO A 96 2.68 -11.44 4.74
CA PRO A 96 1.58 -11.33 5.69
C PRO A 96 1.62 -10.00 6.46
N LEU A 97 0.48 -9.31 6.53
CA LEU A 97 0.38 -8.04 7.25
C LEU A 97 0.80 -8.19 8.73
N GLY A 98 1.62 -7.27 9.22
CA GLY A 98 2.20 -7.30 10.56
C GLY A 98 3.49 -8.13 10.69
N SER A 99 3.86 -8.94 9.70
CA SER A 99 5.10 -9.75 9.77
C SER A 99 6.38 -8.91 9.72
N ALA A 100 6.30 -7.66 9.26
CA ALA A 100 7.43 -6.73 9.14
C ALA A 100 7.33 -5.54 10.12
N GLY A 101 6.63 -5.72 11.24
CA GLY A 101 6.47 -4.70 12.26
C GLY A 101 5.42 -3.64 11.90
N LYS A 102 5.52 -2.48 12.55
CA LYS A 102 4.56 -1.38 12.43
C LYS A 102 5.25 -0.10 11.98
N GLY A 103 4.58 0.70 11.15
CA GLY A 103 5.05 2.01 10.70
C GLY A 103 3.99 3.11 10.79
N MET A 104 4.43 4.36 10.89
CA MET A 104 3.56 5.54 10.86
C MET A 104 3.66 6.22 9.49
N SER A 105 2.57 6.24 8.74
CA SER A 105 2.50 6.86 7.41
C SER A 105 1.97 8.28 7.50
N LEU A 106 2.72 9.22 6.91
CA LEU A 106 2.27 10.59 6.72
C LEU A 106 1.31 10.60 5.53
N ILE A 107 0.01 10.53 5.82
CA ILE A 107 -1.06 10.49 4.81
C ILE A 107 -1.52 11.90 4.47
N SER A 108 -1.79 12.15 3.19
CA SER A 108 -2.34 13.40 2.68
C SER A 108 -3.53 13.11 1.77
N GLY A 109 -4.29 14.14 1.39
CA GLY A 109 -5.37 14.02 0.42
C GLY A 109 -4.92 13.79 -1.02
N GLY A 110 -3.61 13.63 -1.27
CA GLY A 110 -3.03 13.43 -2.60
C GLY A 110 -3.05 11.97 -3.07
N ILE A 111 -2.41 11.71 -4.22
CA ILE A 111 -2.34 10.37 -4.84
C ILE A 111 -1.24 9.53 -4.19
N ASP A 112 -0.11 10.15 -3.87
CA ASP A 112 1.14 9.46 -3.62
C ASP A 112 1.17 8.76 -2.24
N SER A 113 0.71 9.42 -1.18
CA SER A 113 0.80 8.86 0.18
C SER A 113 -0.09 7.63 0.44
N PRO A 114 -1.30 7.49 -0.15
CA PRO A 114 -2.03 6.23 -0.14
C PRO A 114 -1.25 5.09 -0.79
N VAL A 115 -0.64 5.33 -1.96
CA VAL A 115 0.14 4.33 -2.70
C VAL A 115 1.35 3.89 -1.90
N ALA A 116 2.09 4.83 -1.30
CA ALA A 116 3.22 4.51 -0.43
C ALA A 116 2.80 3.64 0.76
N SER A 117 1.67 3.94 1.38
CA SER A 117 1.13 3.16 2.51
C SER A 117 0.79 1.73 2.08
N PHE A 118 0.12 1.57 0.94
CA PHE A 118 -0.19 0.26 0.35
C PHE A 118 1.09 -0.55 0.06
N MET A 119 2.12 0.07 -0.51
CA MET A 119 3.37 -0.62 -0.81
C MET A 119 4.06 -1.16 0.45
N MET A 120 3.96 -0.44 1.57
CA MET A 120 4.47 -0.93 2.86
C MET A 120 3.61 -2.05 3.44
N ALA A 121 2.28 -1.94 3.37
CA ALA A 121 1.36 -3.00 3.77
C ALA A 121 1.61 -4.30 2.97
N LYS A 122 1.84 -4.19 1.65
CA LYS A 122 2.23 -5.31 0.78
C LYS A 122 3.54 -5.97 1.20
N ARG A 123 4.44 -5.25 1.88
CA ARG A 123 5.69 -5.78 2.46
C ARG A 123 5.51 -6.27 3.90
N GLY A 124 4.28 -6.43 4.37
CA GLY A 124 3.95 -7.00 5.67
C GLY A 124 4.05 -6.00 6.83
N MET A 125 4.20 -4.71 6.56
CA MET A 125 4.20 -3.69 7.61
C MET A 125 2.77 -3.25 7.93
N LYS A 126 2.33 -3.31 9.19
CA LYS A 126 1.05 -2.71 9.59
C LYS A 126 1.23 -1.20 9.77
N VAL A 127 0.38 -0.41 9.13
CA VAL A 127 0.52 1.04 9.07
C VAL A 127 -0.57 1.72 9.90
N ASN A 128 -0.19 2.68 10.74
CA ASN A 128 -1.12 3.72 11.19
C ASN A 128 -0.78 5.03 10.48
N TYR A 129 -1.70 5.97 10.53
CA TYR A 129 -1.64 7.17 9.70
C TYR A 129 -1.59 8.42 10.57
N VAL A 130 -0.84 9.43 10.13
CA VAL A 130 -0.90 10.78 10.67
C VAL A 130 -1.12 11.75 9.51
N THR A 131 -2.10 12.63 9.68
CA THR A 131 -2.33 13.77 8.80
C THR A 131 -2.18 15.07 9.56
N PHE A 132 -1.83 16.12 8.83
CA PHE A 132 -1.65 17.46 9.36
C PHE A 132 -2.60 18.42 8.65
N HIS A 133 -3.20 19.30 9.42
CA HIS A 133 -4.15 20.29 8.92
C HIS A 133 -3.90 21.66 9.56
N SER A 134 -4.54 22.70 9.04
CA SER A 134 -4.38 24.07 9.52
C SER A 134 -5.73 24.74 9.69
N PHE A 135 -6.66 24.09 10.38
CA PHE A 135 -8.01 24.63 10.62
C PHE A 135 -7.89 25.98 11.36
N PRO A 136 -8.63 27.03 10.94
CA PRO A 136 -9.73 27.04 9.97
C PRO A 136 -9.36 27.27 8.49
N PHE A 137 -8.08 27.35 8.13
CA PHE A 137 -7.65 27.52 6.73
C PHE A 137 -7.77 26.24 5.88
N THR A 138 -7.84 25.08 6.53
CA THR A 138 -8.27 23.82 5.91
C THR A 138 -9.68 23.46 6.35
N SER A 139 -10.46 22.88 5.45
CA SER A 139 -11.83 22.45 5.66
C SER A 139 -11.93 21.10 6.36
N LYS A 140 -13.05 20.87 7.06
CA LYS A 140 -13.40 19.55 7.59
C LYS A 140 -13.55 18.50 6.47
N GLN A 141 -13.90 18.93 5.25
CA GLN A 141 -13.98 18.07 4.06
C GLN A 141 -12.61 17.49 3.69
N ALA A 142 -11.53 18.25 3.84
CA ALA A 142 -10.18 17.74 3.58
C ALA A 142 -9.81 16.59 4.54
N LEU A 143 -10.20 16.68 5.82
CA LEU A 143 -10.00 15.58 6.77
C LEU A 143 -10.89 14.38 6.43
N GLU A 144 -12.15 14.60 6.04
CA GLU A 144 -13.07 13.52 5.67
C GLU A 144 -12.57 12.75 4.45
N LYS A 145 -12.07 13.47 3.43
CA LYS A 145 -11.40 12.88 2.27
C LYS A 145 -10.27 11.94 2.68
N ILE A 146 -9.46 12.33 3.67
CA ILE A 146 -8.35 11.51 4.16
C ILE A 146 -8.87 10.28 4.91
N LYS A 147 -9.93 10.40 5.70
CA LYS A 147 -10.56 9.24 6.35
C LYS A 147 -11.07 8.25 5.32
N GLU A 148 -11.71 8.72 4.25
CA GLU A 148 -12.18 7.86 3.16
C GLU A 148 -11.03 7.17 2.42
N LEU A 149 -9.90 7.85 2.21
CA LEU A 149 -8.68 7.21 1.68
C LEU A 149 -8.16 6.11 2.60
N VAL A 150 -8.15 6.34 3.92
CA VAL A 150 -7.74 5.33 4.91
C VAL A 150 -8.74 4.16 4.93
N GLU A 151 -10.03 4.42 4.78
CA GLU A 151 -11.08 3.39 4.67
C GLU A 151 -10.86 2.51 3.44
N ILE A 152 -10.54 3.08 2.27
CA ILE A 152 -10.17 2.31 1.07
C ILE A 152 -8.92 1.44 1.34
N LEU A 153 -7.92 1.99 2.03
CA LEU A 153 -6.69 1.27 2.37
C LEU A 153 -6.90 0.16 3.42
N SER A 154 -7.97 0.21 4.21
CA SER A 154 -8.26 -0.81 5.24
C SER A 154 -8.41 -2.22 4.66
N VAL A 155 -8.82 -2.33 3.38
CA VAL A 155 -8.87 -3.59 2.63
C VAL A 155 -7.49 -4.27 2.57
N TYR A 156 -6.40 -3.48 2.58
CA TYR A 156 -5.02 -3.95 2.46
C TYR A 156 -4.23 -3.90 3.77
N ASN A 157 -4.64 -3.05 4.70
CA ASN A 157 -3.91 -2.73 5.93
C ASN A 157 -4.70 -3.03 7.21
N ASP A 158 -5.88 -3.64 7.10
CA ASP A 158 -6.80 -3.92 8.20
C ASP A 158 -7.20 -2.63 8.96
N LYS A 159 -7.98 -2.77 10.02
CA LYS A 159 -8.33 -1.65 10.91
C LYS A 159 -7.08 -0.95 11.42
N SER A 160 -7.08 0.38 11.33
CA SER A 160 -5.95 1.25 11.61
C SER A 160 -6.38 2.53 12.33
N ARG A 161 -5.41 3.25 12.90
CA ARG A 161 -5.62 4.57 13.50
C ARG A 161 -5.18 5.66 12.54
N LEU A 162 -6.00 6.70 12.42
CA LEU A 162 -5.65 7.97 11.80
C LEU A 162 -5.56 9.04 12.89
N TYR A 163 -4.39 9.65 13.02
CA TYR A 163 -4.16 10.81 13.88
C TYR A 163 -4.25 12.09 13.06
N SER A 164 -4.83 13.14 13.65
CA SER A 164 -4.97 14.46 13.04
C SER A 164 -4.32 15.50 13.95
N ILE A 165 -3.38 16.28 13.40
CA ILE A 165 -2.64 17.30 14.15
C ILE A 165 -2.78 18.66 13.48
N ASN A 166 -3.22 19.67 14.25
CA ASN A 166 -3.34 21.03 13.76
C ASN A 166 -1.99 21.77 13.88
N ILE A 167 -1.37 22.08 12.74
CA ILE A 167 -0.07 22.76 12.69
C ILE A 167 -0.18 24.24 12.32
N LEU A 168 -1.38 24.83 12.33
CA LEU A 168 -1.56 26.24 11.97
C LEU A 168 -0.69 27.17 12.82
N LYS A 169 -0.64 26.93 14.13
CA LYS A 169 0.09 27.81 15.08
C LYS A 169 1.57 27.93 14.73
N ILE A 170 2.25 26.80 14.49
CA ILE A 170 3.65 26.78 14.08
C ILE A 170 3.86 27.30 12.66
N GLN A 171 2.92 27.08 11.74
CA GLN A 171 3.00 27.65 10.39
C GLN A 171 2.95 29.18 10.39
N GLN A 172 2.11 29.79 11.24
CA GLN A 172 2.06 31.25 11.41
C GLN A 172 3.41 31.78 11.92
N VAL A 173 3.97 31.13 12.94
CA VAL A 173 5.27 31.50 13.51
C VAL A 173 6.39 31.36 12.47
N ILE A 174 6.43 30.26 11.70
CA ILE A 174 7.37 30.08 10.59
C ILE A 174 7.26 31.23 9.59
N ASN A 175 6.05 31.57 9.15
CA ASN A 175 5.80 32.61 8.16
C ASN A 175 6.17 34.03 8.65
N GLU A 176 6.06 34.28 9.96
CA GLU A 176 6.38 35.57 10.58
C GLU A 176 7.87 35.73 10.93
N LYS A 177 8.52 34.67 11.42
CA LYS A 177 9.85 34.75 12.04
C LYS A 177 11.00 34.26 11.16
N THR A 178 10.70 33.54 10.08
CA THR A 178 11.71 32.89 9.24
C THR A 178 11.66 33.38 7.79
N ASN A 179 12.66 33.00 7.00
CA ASN A 179 12.64 33.24 5.56
C ASN A 179 11.48 32.47 4.91
N LYS A 180 10.54 33.22 4.31
CA LYS A 180 9.36 32.69 3.61
C LYS A 180 9.71 31.67 2.53
N GLU A 181 10.84 31.80 1.84
CA GLU A 181 11.27 30.85 0.80
C GLU A 181 11.55 29.44 1.35
N LEU A 182 11.80 29.32 2.66
CA LEU A 182 12.05 28.06 3.38
C LEU A 182 10.83 27.55 4.15
N ALA A 183 9.70 28.27 4.14
CA ALA A 183 8.53 27.94 4.94
C ALA A 183 8.02 26.51 4.71
N THR A 184 8.01 26.04 3.45
CA THR A 184 7.60 24.65 3.11
C THR A 184 8.52 23.60 3.73
N ILE A 185 9.84 23.82 3.71
CA ILE A 185 10.82 22.87 4.28
C ILE A 185 10.77 22.87 5.80
N LEU A 186 10.66 24.05 6.42
CA LEU A 186 10.50 24.19 7.88
C LEU A 186 9.21 23.52 8.36
N THR A 187 8.10 23.72 7.64
CA THR A 187 6.83 23.06 7.94
C THR A 187 6.95 21.54 7.85
N ARG A 188 7.58 21.02 6.79
CA ARG A 188 7.81 19.58 6.65
C ARG A 188 8.69 19.02 7.77
N ARG A 189 9.72 19.74 8.22
CA ARG A 189 10.54 19.32 9.35
C ARG A 189 9.72 19.19 10.64
N VAL A 190 8.81 20.13 10.90
CA VAL A 190 7.87 20.04 12.03
C VAL A 190 6.98 18.81 11.91
N MET A 191 6.39 18.56 10.73
CA MET A 191 5.55 17.38 10.49
C MET A 191 6.32 16.08 10.76
N MET A 192 7.57 15.99 10.31
CA MET A 192 8.42 14.82 10.53
C MET A 192 8.75 14.60 12.02
N ARG A 193 9.08 15.67 12.77
CA ARG A 193 9.31 15.59 14.23
C ARG A 193 8.09 15.11 15.00
N LEU A 194 6.92 15.70 14.70
CA LEU A 194 5.66 15.31 15.34
C LEU A 194 5.26 13.86 14.99
N ALA A 195 5.47 13.46 13.73
CA ALA A 195 5.22 12.09 13.28
C ALA A 195 6.17 11.08 13.94
N GLU A 196 7.46 11.41 14.10
CA GLU A 196 8.42 10.54 14.80
C GLU A 196 8.04 10.33 16.26
N ARG A 197 7.74 11.41 16.98
CA ARG A 197 7.27 11.30 18.36
C ARG A 197 6.05 10.39 18.48
N LEU A 198 5.06 10.60 17.61
CA LEU A 198 3.85 9.79 17.56
C LEU A 198 4.13 8.32 17.24
N ALA A 199 5.07 8.08 16.31
CA ALA A 199 5.50 6.75 15.93
C ALA A 199 6.11 6.01 17.13
N ILE A 200 7.06 6.64 17.84
CA ILE A 200 7.73 6.08 19.01
C ILE A 200 6.74 5.79 20.14
N GLU A 201 5.84 6.74 20.47
CA GLU A 201 4.83 6.56 21.53
C GLU A 201 3.85 5.40 21.25
N ASN A 202 3.75 4.96 20.00
CA ASN A 202 2.85 3.87 19.59
C ASN A 202 3.61 2.63 19.05
N ASP A 203 4.88 2.47 19.41
CA ASP A 203 5.74 1.33 19.04
C ASP A 203 5.86 1.09 17.52
N HIS A 204 5.89 2.18 16.74
CA HIS A 204 6.18 2.11 15.30
C HIS A 204 7.69 2.26 15.06
N MET A 205 8.20 1.47 14.12
CA MET A 205 9.64 1.32 13.86
C MET A 205 10.11 2.11 12.64
N ALA A 206 9.21 2.83 11.96
CA ALA A 206 9.53 3.61 10.76
C ALA A 206 8.47 4.69 10.51
N LEU A 207 8.90 5.75 9.82
CA LEU A 207 8.01 6.67 9.13
C LEU A 207 7.86 6.27 7.65
N VAL A 208 6.69 6.54 7.06
CA VAL A 208 6.43 6.29 5.64
C VAL A 208 5.94 7.59 5.00
N THR A 209 6.52 7.97 3.85
CA THR A 209 6.07 9.13 3.07
C THR A 209 5.82 8.76 1.62
N GLY A 210 4.90 9.49 0.98
CA GLY A 210 4.66 9.44 -0.47
C GLY A 210 5.61 10.30 -1.29
N GLU A 211 6.85 10.53 -0.84
CA GLU A 211 7.79 11.38 -1.58
C GLU A 211 8.45 10.63 -2.76
N SER A 212 8.49 11.28 -3.92
CA SER A 212 9.19 10.84 -5.15
C SER A 212 10.27 11.86 -5.54
N LEU A 213 11.41 11.41 -6.06
CA LEU A 213 12.54 12.31 -6.30
C LEU A 213 12.28 13.23 -7.50
N GLY A 214 12.37 14.54 -7.29
CA GLY A 214 12.28 15.53 -8.37
C GLY A 214 10.87 15.88 -8.84
N GLN A 215 9.82 15.40 -8.19
CA GLN A 215 8.43 15.69 -8.58
C GLN A 215 7.98 17.11 -8.18
N VAL A 216 8.42 17.60 -7.01
CA VAL A 216 8.15 18.98 -6.55
C VAL A 216 9.41 19.62 -5.95
N ALA A 217 9.42 20.96 -5.82
CA ALA A 217 10.56 21.73 -5.33
C ALA A 217 11.09 21.27 -3.96
N SER A 218 10.21 20.78 -3.09
CA SER A 218 10.58 20.28 -1.76
C SER A 218 11.10 18.83 -1.75
N GLN A 219 11.04 18.12 -2.88
CA GLN A 219 11.48 16.72 -3.05
C GLN A 219 12.75 16.61 -3.91
N THR A 220 13.61 17.63 -3.86
CA THR A 220 14.99 17.53 -4.36
C THR A 220 15.88 16.87 -3.32
N LEU A 221 17.11 16.48 -3.70
CA LEU A 221 18.07 15.91 -2.74
C LEU A 221 18.30 16.84 -1.54
N GLY A 222 18.42 18.16 -1.76
CA GLY A 222 18.54 19.13 -0.67
C GLY A 222 17.30 19.18 0.22
N GLY A 223 16.10 19.18 -0.39
CA GLY A 223 14.83 19.17 0.35
C GLY A 223 14.68 17.90 1.20
N LEU A 224 14.91 16.74 0.62
CA LEU A 224 14.88 15.44 1.31
C LEU A 224 15.92 15.36 2.42
N THR A 225 17.14 15.87 2.19
CA THR A 225 18.18 15.93 3.23
C THR A 225 17.72 16.80 4.40
N CYS A 226 17.12 17.95 4.11
CA CYS A 226 16.65 18.87 5.15
C CYS A 226 15.48 18.30 5.95
N THR A 227 14.54 17.60 5.33
CA THR A 227 13.41 16.97 6.03
C THR A 227 13.88 15.73 6.80
N ASN A 228 14.73 14.89 6.21
CA ASN A 228 15.23 13.68 6.87
C ASN A 228 16.08 14.01 8.10
N ALA A 229 16.85 15.10 8.08
CA ALA A 229 17.64 15.56 9.22
C ALA A 229 16.81 16.10 10.40
N SER A 230 15.47 16.11 10.31
CA SER A 230 14.60 16.42 11.45
C SER A 230 14.10 15.18 12.20
N VAL A 231 14.37 13.98 11.66
CA VAL A 231 14.06 12.69 12.28
C VAL A 231 15.33 12.19 12.97
N GLU A 232 15.23 11.84 14.25
CA GLU A 232 16.38 11.58 15.11
C GLU A 232 16.80 10.10 15.11
N THR A 233 15.82 9.19 15.07
CA THR A 233 16.02 7.77 15.38
C THR A 233 15.37 6.83 14.36
N LEU A 234 14.18 7.16 13.86
CA LEU A 234 13.43 6.25 13.00
C LEU A 234 13.87 6.34 11.53
N PRO A 235 13.93 5.21 10.80
CA PRO A 235 14.08 5.24 9.35
C PRO A 235 12.85 5.86 8.69
N VAL A 236 13.07 6.62 7.61
CA VAL A 236 12.01 7.19 6.76
C VAL A 236 11.96 6.43 5.44
N PHE A 237 10.93 5.61 5.27
CA PHE A 237 10.69 4.87 4.03
C PHE A 237 9.96 5.72 3.00
N ARG A 238 10.49 5.70 1.77
CA ARG A 238 9.96 6.41 0.61
C ARG A 238 9.74 5.42 -0.53
N PRO A 239 8.65 4.63 -0.50
CA PRO A 239 8.43 3.56 -1.49
C PRO A 239 8.39 4.06 -2.94
N LEU A 240 8.07 5.34 -3.13
CA LEU A 240 7.87 5.97 -4.44
C LEU A 240 9.11 6.73 -4.94
N ILE A 241 10.24 6.67 -4.22
CA ILE A 241 11.38 7.58 -4.46
C ILE A 241 11.92 7.55 -5.90
N GLY A 242 11.85 6.39 -6.56
CA GLY A 242 12.32 6.19 -7.93
C GLY A 242 11.20 5.95 -8.95
N MET A 243 9.94 6.17 -8.57
CA MET A 243 8.78 5.99 -9.46
C MET A 243 8.43 7.29 -10.15
N ASP A 244 7.96 7.19 -11.40
CA ASP A 244 7.33 8.32 -12.07
C ASP A 244 5.84 8.46 -11.69
N LYS A 245 5.25 9.59 -12.09
CA LYS A 245 3.87 9.92 -11.73
C LYS A 245 2.84 8.98 -12.36
N LEU A 246 3.09 8.46 -13.56
CA LEU A 246 2.17 7.54 -14.24
C LEU A 246 2.15 6.20 -13.51
N GLU A 247 3.32 5.68 -13.14
CA GLU A 247 3.42 4.45 -12.35
C GLU A 247 2.67 4.56 -11.01
N ILE A 248 2.80 5.70 -10.32
CA ILE A 248 2.09 5.95 -9.06
C ILE A 248 0.56 6.02 -9.31
N MET A 249 0.12 6.71 -10.36
CA MET A 249 -1.29 6.82 -10.72
C MET A 249 -1.91 5.48 -11.11
N ASP A 250 -1.17 4.61 -11.79
CA ASP A 250 -1.63 3.28 -12.16
C ASP A 250 -1.87 2.42 -10.92
N ILE A 251 -0.94 2.42 -9.96
CA ILE A 251 -1.17 1.73 -8.67
C ILE A 251 -2.36 2.34 -7.92
N ALA A 252 -2.48 3.68 -7.88
CA ALA A 252 -3.60 4.34 -7.21
C ALA A 252 -4.96 3.90 -7.78
N ARG A 253 -5.05 3.66 -9.10
CA ARG A 253 -6.27 3.12 -9.74
C ARG A 253 -6.49 1.66 -9.38
N GLU A 254 -5.43 0.84 -9.41
CA GLU A 254 -5.51 -0.58 -9.03
C GLU A 254 -6.01 -0.76 -7.59
N ILE A 255 -5.55 0.09 -6.65
CA ILE A 255 -5.93 0.01 -5.24
C ILE A 255 -7.20 0.81 -4.90
N GLY A 256 -7.80 1.50 -5.87
CA GLY A 256 -9.05 2.24 -5.72
C GLY A 256 -8.95 3.60 -5.03
N THR A 257 -7.74 4.12 -4.77
CA THR A 257 -7.54 5.41 -4.09
C THR A 257 -7.57 6.60 -5.06
N TYR A 258 -7.35 6.38 -6.36
CA TYR A 258 -7.19 7.45 -7.35
C TYR A 258 -8.37 8.43 -7.41
N GLU A 259 -9.59 7.94 -7.58
CA GLU A 259 -10.79 8.78 -7.74
C GLU A 259 -11.00 9.69 -6.52
N LYS A 260 -10.79 9.15 -5.32
CA LYS A 260 -10.85 9.93 -4.09
C LYS A 260 -9.71 10.94 -4.04
N SER A 261 -8.48 10.54 -4.34
CA SER A 261 -7.30 11.42 -4.29
C SER A 261 -7.38 12.64 -5.22
N ILE A 262 -8.06 12.55 -6.37
CA ILE A 262 -8.17 13.68 -7.32
C ILE A 262 -9.24 14.71 -6.96
N GLU A 263 -10.10 14.44 -5.97
CA GLU A 263 -11.10 15.42 -5.53
C GLU A 263 -10.42 16.73 -5.05
N PRO A 264 -11.02 17.90 -5.30
CA PRO A 264 -10.48 19.17 -4.81
C PRO A 264 -10.26 19.12 -3.29
N HIS A 265 -9.09 19.57 -2.85
CA HIS A 265 -8.77 19.66 -1.43
C HIS A 265 -7.80 20.80 -1.17
N GLU A 266 -7.86 21.33 0.05
CA GLU A 266 -6.90 22.30 0.55
C GLU A 266 -5.70 21.53 1.12
N ASP A 267 -4.55 21.66 0.48
CA ASP A 267 -3.32 21.06 0.98
C ASP A 267 -2.67 21.98 2.03
N THR A 268 -2.54 21.45 3.24
CA THR A 268 -1.92 22.11 4.40
C THR A 268 -0.54 22.67 4.08
N CYS A 269 0.21 22.04 3.17
CA CYS A 269 1.57 22.45 2.79
C CYS A 269 1.61 23.72 1.92
N VAL A 270 0.48 24.14 1.31
CA VAL A 270 0.42 25.29 0.38
C VAL A 270 -0.16 26.57 0.97
N ILE A 271 -0.79 26.52 2.15
CA ILE A 271 -1.42 27.70 2.77
C ILE A 271 -0.43 28.87 2.94
N PHE A 272 0.81 28.55 3.32
CA PHE A 272 1.90 29.51 3.44
C PHE A 272 3.06 29.22 2.49
N ALA A 273 2.81 28.51 1.39
CA ALA A 273 3.86 28.23 0.42
C ALA A 273 4.35 29.53 -0.23
N PRO A 274 5.68 29.71 -0.36
CA PRO A 274 6.24 30.87 -1.03
C PRO A 274 5.95 30.82 -2.54
N LYS A 275 5.89 32.01 -3.17
CA LYS A 275 5.80 32.13 -4.64
C LYS A 275 7.00 31.50 -5.34
N ASN A 276 8.19 31.62 -4.74
CA ASN A 276 9.45 31.07 -5.23
C ASN A 276 10.07 30.20 -4.12
N PRO A 277 9.72 28.91 -4.03
CA PRO A 277 10.34 28.02 -3.06
C PRO A 277 11.81 27.74 -3.41
N VAL A 278 12.66 27.62 -2.38
CA VAL A 278 14.05 27.17 -2.57
C VAL A 278 14.05 25.72 -3.06
N THR A 279 14.59 25.49 -4.26
CA THR A 279 14.65 24.15 -4.87
C THR A 279 15.83 23.32 -4.39
N ASN A 280 16.86 23.91 -3.78
CA ASN A 280 17.99 23.18 -3.21
C ASN A 280 18.43 23.79 -1.86
N PRO A 281 17.62 23.63 -0.80
CA PRO A 281 17.94 24.17 0.51
C PRO A 281 19.18 23.47 1.09
N LYS A 282 20.05 24.23 1.77
CA LYS A 282 21.15 23.66 2.57
C LYS A 282 20.73 23.57 4.02
N ILE A 283 21.04 22.44 4.65
CA ILE A 283 20.66 22.15 6.04
C ILE A 283 21.08 23.25 7.02
N GLU A 284 22.28 23.81 6.86
CA GLU A 284 22.80 24.89 7.72
C GLU A 284 21.92 26.13 7.73
N TYR A 285 21.39 26.53 6.57
CA TYR A 285 20.48 27.68 6.48
C TYR A 285 19.11 27.36 7.07
N VAL A 286 18.61 26.14 6.83
CA VAL A 286 17.33 25.69 7.40
C VAL A 286 17.39 25.67 8.93
N LEU A 287 18.47 25.14 9.52
CA LEU A 287 18.67 25.13 10.97
C LEU A 287 18.80 26.54 11.55
N ARG A 288 19.49 27.45 10.84
CA ARG A 288 19.60 28.86 11.27
C ARG A 288 18.25 29.57 11.26
N GLU A 289 17.39 29.28 10.28
CA GLU A 289 16.04 29.84 10.26
C GLU A 289 15.16 29.21 11.33
N GLU A 290 15.25 27.89 11.54
CA GLU A 290 14.53 27.17 12.60
C GLU A 290 14.89 27.73 13.99
N SER A 291 16.16 28.07 14.25
CA SER A 291 16.59 28.64 15.53
C SER A 291 16.07 30.05 15.83
N LYS A 292 15.41 30.72 14.88
CA LYS A 292 14.75 32.01 15.12
C LYS A 292 13.38 31.85 15.79
N ILE A 293 12.86 30.63 15.84
CA ILE A 293 11.59 30.33 16.47
C ILE A 293 11.82 30.18 17.97
N GLU A 294 11.41 31.19 18.73
CA GLU A 294 11.44 31.17 20.19
C GLU A 294 10.45 30.13 20.74
N ASN A 295 10.81 29.46 21.85
CA ASN A 295 9.98 28.44 22.51
C ASN A 295 9.50 27.31 21.58
N TYR A 296 10.34 26.91 20.63
CA TYR A 296 10.00 25.90 19.61
C TYR A 296 9.47 24.59 20.22
N ASP A 297 10.15 24.07 21.24
CA ASP A 297 9.77 22.79 21.87
C ASP A 297 8.43 22.88 22.62
N GLU A 298 8.21 23.99 23.36
CA GLU A 298 6.93 24.24 24.05
C GLU A 298 5.77 24.35 23.06
N LEU A 299 6.01 25.00 21.92
CA LEU A 299 5.03 25.14 20.86
C LEU A 299 4.70 23.80 20.19
N LEU A 300 5.71 22.95 19.96
CA LEU A 300 5.48 21.60 19.46
C LEU A 300 4.74 20.72 20.48
N GLU A 301 5.02 20.87 21.77
CA GLU A 301 4.34 20.15 22.84
C GLU A 301 2.84 20.49 22.88
N GLU A 302 2.49 21.78 22.81
CA GLU A 302 1.10 22.22 22.75
C GLU A 302 0.37 21.63 21.54
N ILE A 303 0.96 21.76 20.35
CA ILE A 303 0.41 21.21 19.11
C ILE A 303 0.23 19.69 19.20
N TYR A 304 1.19 18.99 19.79
CA TYR A 304 1.16 17.55 19.93
C TYR A 304 0.06 17.06 20.90
N ASN A 305 -0.22 17.83 21.95
CA ASN A 305 -1.22 17.48 22.95
C ASN A 305 -2.66 17.66 22.46
N ASP A 306 -2.88 18.57 21.50
CA ASP A 306 -4.18 18.80 20.87
C ASP A 306 -4.54 17.79 19.75
N LYS A 307 -3.72 16.76 19.54
CA LYS A 307 -3.96 15.75 18.50
C LYS A 307 -5.26 14.98 18.73
N GLU A 308 -5.98 14.73 17.65
CA GLU A 308 -7.16 13.86 17.62
C GLU A 308 -6.81 12.52 16.97
N TYR A 309 -7.60 11.47 17.25
CA TYR A 309 -7.47 10.20 16.56
C TYR A 309 -8.82 9.56 16.22
N PHE A 310 -8.80 8.76 15.15
CA PHE A 310 -9.95 8.05 14.61
C PHE A 310 -9.55 6.60 14.36
N ASN A 311 -10.44 5.64 14.65
CA ASN A 311 -10.25 4.25 14.26
C ASN A 311 -11.04 4.01 12.96
N ILE A 312 -10.36 3.55 11.91
CA ILE A 312 -10.90 3.44 10.54
C ILE A 312 -10.65 2.01 10.03
N GLY A 313 -11.59 1.46 9.25
CA GLY A 313 -11.67 0.03 8.92
C GLY A 313 -12.39 -0.83 9.96
#